data_AF-A0A5E7E4V3-F1
#
_entry.id   AF-A0A5E7E4V3-F1
#
_cell.length_a   1.000
_cell.length_b   1.000
_cell.length_c   1.000
_cell.angle_alpha   90.00
_cell.angle_beta   90.00
_cell.angle_gamma   90.00
#
_symmetry.space_group_name_H-M   'P 1'
#
loop_
_entity.id
_entity.type
_entity.pdbx_description
1 polymer ?
#
loop_
_entity_poly.entity_id
_entity_poly.type
_entity_poly.pdbx_seq_one_letter_code
_entity_poly.pdbx_strand_id
1 'polypeptide(L)'
;MPEEHAVQLNSAARDVIAERHRQVSVEGYSLYRDDLYVKGEMAEAAATYASLAGKPGSMSTAWPWGRHTFKPGADRRRDLVKAAALLLAEIERVDRLCLIRHWPVRRDENGMFQHPDMPDFEEGDGDKCKAWIAEQGLAVAMVSLEYADEAIANRYFESHDPDCSYWEPDRPDGEGWFCLAIHDTDDGPVCWWARREVTP
;
A
#
# COMPACT_ATOMS: atom_id res chain seq x y z
N MET A 1 -20.10 3.64 29.85
CA MET A 1 -19.02 3.78 28.84
C MET A 1 -17.71 3.53 29.57
N PRO A 2 -16.98 2.43 29.33
CA PRO A 2 -15.66 2.27 29.91
C PRO A 2 -14.75 3.32 29.27
N GLU A 3 -14.10 4.14 30.10
CA GLU A 3 -13.05 5.04 29.64
C GLU A 3 -11.94 4.19 29.01
N GLU A 4 -11.64 4.44 27.74
CA GLU A 4 -10.47 3.93 27.05
C GLU A 4 -9.23 4.39 27.83
N HIS A 5 -8.58 3.47 28.55
CA HIS A 5 -7.31 3.74 29.20
C HIS A 5 -6.26 4.01 28.10
N ALA A 6 -5.98 5.29 27.85
CA ALA A 6 -4.91 5.68 26.94
C ALA A 6 -3.58 5.06 27.41
N VAL A 7 -3.00 4.19 26.59
CA VAL A 7 -1.74 3.52 26.89
C VAL A 7 -0.61 4.55 26.85
N GLN A 8 -0.04 4.88 28.01
CA GLN A 8 1.11 5.77 28.06
C GLN A 8 2.37 5.03 27.62
N LEU A 9 2.87 5.34 26.41
CA LEU A 9 4.07 4.71 25.85
C LEU A 9 5.32 5.05 26.70
N ASN A 10 6.11 4.04 27.06
CA ASN A 10 7.41 4.23 27.70
C ASN A 10 8.49 4.65 26.67
N SER A 11 9.72 4.98 27.14
CA SER A 11 10.80 5.43 26.24
C SER A 11 11.17 4.41 25.18
N ALA A 12 11.21 3.12 25.52
CA ALA A 12 11.53 2.07 24.56
C ALA A 12 10.50 1.95 23.44
N ALA A 13 9.21 2.01 23.76
CA ALA A 13 8.15 1.98 22.75
C ALA A 13 8.22 3.21 21.83
N ARG A 14 8.46 4.40 22.38
CA ARG A 14 8.63 5.63 21.58
C ARG A 14 9.83 5.55 20.64
N ASP A 15 10.96 5.01 21.10
CA ASP A 15 12.17 4.89 20.29
C ASP A 15 11.96 3.94 19.09
N VAL A 16 11.18 2.87 19.26
CA VAL A 16 10.83 1.95 18.17
C VAL A 16 9.96 2.63 17.12
N ILE A 17 8.93 3.36 17.54
CA ILE A 17 8.05 4.11 16.65
C ILE A 17 8.85 5.21 15.92
N ALA A 18 9.71 5.93 16.63
CA ALA A 18 10.58 6.95 16.05
C ALA A 18 11.54 6.38 15.01
N GLU A 19 12.11 5.19 15.27
CA GLU A 19 12.97 4.52 14.30
C GLU A 19 12.20 4.04 13.07
N ARG A 20 10.98 3.49 13.23
CA ARG A 20 10.11 3.12 12.10
C ARG A 20 9.78 4.35 11.24
N HIS A 21 9.41 5.46 11.88
CA HIS A 21 9.17 6.71 11.16
C HIS A 21 10.43 7.22 10.44
N ARG A 22 11.61 7.13 11.06
CA ARG A 22 12.89 7.52 10.43
C ARG A 22 13.22 6.66 9.21
N GLN A 23 12.98 5.35 9.27
CA GLN A 23 13.17 4.44 8.15
C GLN A 23 12.35 4.87 6.93
N VAL A 24 11.09 5.29 7.15
CA VAL A 24 10.23 5.80 6.09
C VAL A 24 10.68 7.19 5.61
N SER A 25 10.75 8.15 6.52
CA SER A 25 10.96 9.56 6.19
C SER A 25 12.38 9.93 5.75
N VAL A 26 13.40 9.17 6.17
CA VAL A 26 14.82 9.48 5.90
C VAL A 26 15.47 8.45 4.98
N GLU A 27 15.19 7.15 5.16
CA GLU A 27 15.80 6.10 4.33
C GLU A 27 15.00 5.77 3.07
N GLY A 28 13.82 6.38 2.91
CA GLY A 28 12.96 6.17 1.74
C GLY A 28 12.35 4.77 1.68
N TYR A 29 12.23 4.08 2.81
CA TYR A 29 11.42 2.86 2.86
C TYR A 29 9.95 3.22 2.72
N SER A 30 9.20 2.40 2.02
CA SER A 30 7.78 2.63 1.79
C SER A 30 6.99 1.38 2.16
N LEU A 31 5.77 1.59 2.67
CA LEU A 31 4.85 0.49 2.97
C LEU A 31 4.59 -0.38 1.73
N TYR A 32 4.52 0.24 0.56
CA TYR A 32 4.39 -0.46 -0.72
C TYR A 32 5.56 -1.42 -0.98
N ARG A 33 6.80 -0.97 -0.72
CA ARG A 33 7.97 -1.83 -0.85
C ARG A 33 7.97 -2.95 0.20
N ASP A 34 7.52 -2.65 1.41
CA ASP A 34 7.39 -3.64 2.49
C ASP A 34 6.42 -4.77 2.08
N ASP A 35 5.32 -4.44 1.40
CA ASP A 35 4.33 -5.42 0.90
C ASP A 35 4.89 -6.38 -0.17
N LEU A 36 6.02 -6.04 -0.81
CA LEU A 36 6.71 -6.93 -1.76
C LEU A 36 7.57 -8.00 -1.07
N TYR A 37 7.86 -7.85 0.23
CA TYR A 37 8.63 -8.83 1.02
C TYR A 37 7.69 -9.90 1.59
N VAL A 38 7.52 -10.97 0.84
CA VAL A 38 6.52 -12.03 1.14
C VAL A 38 7.12 -13.30 1.74
N LYS A 39 8.43 -13.37 1.93
CA LYS A 39 9.15 -14.55 2.44
C LYS A 39 9.63 -14.38 3.89
N GLY A 40 9.14 -13.34 4.57
CA GLY A 40 9.53 -13.01 5.95
C GLY A 40 10.86 -12.26 6.03
N GLU A 41 11.28 -11.58 4.94
CA GLU A 41 12.56 -10.87 4.89
C GLU A 41 12.68 -9.83 6.03
N MET A 42 11.63 -9.08 6.33
CA MET A 42 11.68 -8.11 7.44
C MET A 42 11.88 -8.77 8.80
N ALA A 43 11.27 -9.94 9.04
CA ALA A 43 11.49 -10.73 10.25
C ALA A 43 12.92 -11.29 10.33
N GLU A 44 13.48 -11.78 9.21
CA GLU A 44 14.85 -12.27 9.15
C GLU A 44 15.89 -11.15 9.38
N ALA A 45 15.64 -9.97 8.80
CA ALA A 45 16.44 -8.78 9.03
C ALA A 45 16.39 -8.34 10.51
N ALA A 46 15.20 -8.36 11.12
CA ALA A 46 15.06 -8.07 12.54
C ALA A 46 15.81 -9.07 13.42
N ALA A 47 15.68 -10.37 13.14
CA ALA A 47 16.39 -11.43 13.86
C ALA A 47 17.92 -11.27 13.76
N THR A 48 18.42 -10.86 12.58
CA THR A 48 19.84 -10.57 12.37
C THR A 48 20.33 -9.42 13.23
N TYR A 49 19.60 -8.29 13.26
CA TYR A 49 19.93 -7.17 14.16
C TYR A 49 19.89 -7.58 15.63
N ALA A 50 18.86 -8.33 16.06
CA ALA A 50 18.73 -8.77 17.44
C ALA A 50 19.85 -9.72 17.88
N SER A 51 20.24 -10.66 17.03
CA SER A 51 21.27 -11.67 17.31
C SER A 51 22.69 -11.10 17.36
N LEU A 52 22.93 -10.03 16.61
CA LEU A 52 24.24 -9.37 16.49
C LEU A 52 24.31 -8.01 17.20
N ALA A 53 23.30 -7.65 18.00
CA ALA A 53 23.21 -6.34 18.63
C ALA A 53 24.46 -5.99 19.47
N GLY A 54 25.06 -4.84 19.18
CA GLY A 54 26.27 -4.37 19.87
C GLY A 54 27.56 -5.05 19.42
N LYS A 55 27.56 -5.78 18.31
CA LYS A 55 28.75 -6.42 17.71
C LYS A 55 29.10 -5.72 16.39
N PRO A 56 29.80 -4.58 16.45
CA PRO A 56 30.13 -3.80 15.25
C PRO A 56 31.04 -4.60 14.32
N GLY A 57 30.91 -4.39 13.01
CA GLY A 57 31.69 -5.10 11.98
C GLY A 57 31.29 -6.56 11.74
N SER A 58 30.29 -7.07 12.46
CA SER A 58 29.74 -8.41 12.19
C SER A 58 29.13 -8.47 10.79
N MET A 59 29.40 -9.56 10.07
CA MET A 59 28.68 -9.91 8.85
C MET A 59 27.70 -11.05 9.16
N SER A 60 26.57 -11.07 8.45
CA SER A 60 25.58 -12.15 8.55
C SER A 60 25.24 -12.68 7.16
N THR A 61 25.10 -14.01 7.05
CA THR A 61 24.49 -14.65 5.88
C THR A 61 22.97 -14.71 5.98
N ALA A 62 22.41 -14.47 7.17
CA ALA A 62 20.97 -14.39 7.42
C ALA A 62 20.42 -12.96 7.20
N TRP A 63 21.26 -12.01 6.77
CA TRP A 63 20.74 -10.73 6.31
C TRP A 63 20.09 -10.94 4.92
N PRO A 64 18.80 -10.67 4.74
CA PRO A 64 18.05 -11.08 3.55
C PRO A 64 18.35 -10.23 2.31
N TRP A 65 18.99 -9.07 2.51
CA TRP A 65 19.34 -8.14 1.43
C TRP A 65 20.86 -8.12 1.18
N GLY A 66 21.32 -7.23 0.30
CA GLY A 66 22.75 -7.11 -0.01
C GLY A 66 23.59 -6.97 1.26
N ARG A 67 24.62 -7.81 1.43
CA ARG A 67 25.42 -7.87 2.68
C ARG A 67 25.99 -6.53 3.13
N HIS A 68 26.26 -5.62 2.19
CA HIS A 68 26.79 -4.27 2.45
C HIS A 68 25.75 -3.30 3.03
N THR A 69 24.45 -3.64 3.02
CA THR A 69 23.40 -2.79 3.58
C THR A 69 23.17 -3.04 5.07
N PHE A 70 23.70 -4.14 5.61
CA PHE A 70 23.67 -4.41 7.05
C PHE A 70 24.62 -3.48 7.81
N LYS A 71 24.10 -2.74 8.79
CA LYS A 71 24.83 -1.71 9.55
C LYS A 71 24.77 -1.97 11.06
N PRO A 72 25.47 -3.01 11.56
CA PRO A 72 25.52 -3.30 13.00
C PRO A 72 26.30 -2.23 13.75
N GLY A 73 25.80 -1.84 14.93
CA GLY A 73 26.41 -0.82 15.78
C GLY A 73 27.18 -1.40 16.96
N ALA A 74 27.93 -0.52 17.64
CA ALA A 74 28.48 -0.81 18.96
C ALA A 74 27.43 -0.66 20.08
N ASP A 75 26.40 0.15 19.85
CA ASP A 75 25.30 0.33 20.79
C ASP A 75 24.26 -0.79 20.63
N ARG A 76 24.28 -1.73 21.60
CA ARG A 76 23.33 -2.84 21.67
C ARG A 76 21.87 -2.37 21.72
N ARG A 77 21.56 -1.29 22.45
CA ARG A 77 20.18 -0.80 22.55
C ARG A 77 19.69 -0.32 21.20
N ARG A 78 20.50 0.46 20.48
CA ARG A 78 20.15 0.99 19.17
C ARG A 78 19.88 -0.11 18.14
N ASP A 79 20.69 -1.17 18.12
CA ASP A 79 20.44 -2.30 17.22
C ASP A 79 19.16 -3.07 17.57
N LEU A 80 18.83 -3.19 18.86
CA LEU A 80 17.55 -3.77 19.29
C LEU A 80 16.35 -2.89 18.89
N VAL A 81 16.48 -1.57 18.92
CA VAL A 81 15.45 -0.64 18.43
C VAL A 81 15.22 -0.82 16.93
N LYS A 82 16.29 -0.95 16.12
CA LYS A 82 16.16 -1.25 14.68
C LYS A 82 15.48 -2.60 14.43
N ALA A 83 15.85 -3.62 15.21
CA ALA A 83 15.23 -4.94 15.11
C ALA A 83 13.72 -4.87 15.40
N ALA A 84 13.34 -4.19 16.48
CA ALA A 84 11.93 -4.00 16.84
C ALA A 84 11.17 -3.16 15.81
N ALA A 85 11.79 -2.12 15.21
CA ALA A 85 11.18 -1.33 14.14
C ALA A 85 10.93 -2.16 12.86
N LEU A 86 11.84 -3.09 12.52
CA LEU A 86 11.64 -4.03 11.42
C LEU A 86 10.53 -5.06 11.71
N LEU A 87 10.39 -5.52 12.96
CA LEU A 87 9.24 -6.35 13.35
C LEU A 87 7.94 -5.57 13.31
N LEU A 88 7.93 -4.31 13.74
CA LEU A 88 6.77 -3.44 13.61
C LEU A 88 6.37 -3.29 12.14
N ALA A 89 7.34 -3.07 11.25
CA ALA A 89 7.10 -3.03 9.80
C ALA A 89 6.48 -4.33 9.25
N GLU A 90 6.96 -5.49 9.70
CA GLU A 90 6.40 -6.80 9.32
C GLU A 90 4.97 -6.99 9.86
N ILE A 91 4.69 -6.58 11.10
CA ILE A 91 3.33 -6.64 11.67
C ILE A 91 2.39 -5.75 10.87
N GLU A 92 2.79 -4.50 10.60
CA GLU A 92 2.01 -3.59 9.76
C GLU A 92 1.74 -4.20 8.37
N ARG A 93 2.72 -4.90 7.78
CA ARG A 93 2.54 -5.62 6.51
C ARG A 93 1.51 -6.75 6.65
N VAL A 94 1.61 -7.54 7.71
CA VAL A 94 0.66 -8.64 8.01
C VAL A 94 -0.76 -8.10 8.21
N ASP A 95 -0.93 -7.01 8.96
CA ASP A 95 -2.23 -6.38 9.18
C ASP A 95 -2.84 -5.88 7.85
N ARG A 96 -2.01 -5.33 6.96
CA ARG A 96 -2.44 -4.94 5.60
C ARG A 96 -2.80 -6.13 4.71
N LEU A 97 -2.40 -7.35 5.03
CA LEU A 97 -2.76 -8.54 4.23
C LEU A 97 -4.27 -8.77 4.19
N CYS A 98 -5.00 -8.35 5.23
CA CYS A 98 -6.45 -8.48 5.32
C CYS A 98 -7.21 -7.43 4.49
N LEU A 99 -6.50 -6.46 3.89
CA LEU A 99 -7.08 -5.40 3.10
C LEU A 99 -6.91 -5.67 1.59
N ILE A 100 -7.80 -5.11 0.75
CA ILE A 100 -7.80 -5.29 -0.71
C ILE A 100 -6.45 -4.93 -1.38
N ARG A 101 -5.89 -5.79 -2.24
CA ARG A 101 -4.53 -5.56 -2.75
C ARG A 101 -4.52 -5.15 -4.21
N HIS A 102 -3.32 -4.96 -4.76
CA HIS A 102 -3.21 -4.93 -6.21
C HIS A 102 -3.72 -6.27 -6.77
N TRP A 103 -4.43 -6.21 -7.88
CA TRP A 103 -4.86 -7.39 -8.64
C TRP A 103 -4.51 -7.19 -10.11
N PRO A 104 -4.06 -8.23 -10.83
CA PRO A 104 -3.87 -8.13 -12.28
C PRO A 104 -5.17 -7.69 -12.97
N VAL A 105 -5.14 -6.54 -13.62
CA VAL A 105 -6.30 -6.00 -14.35
C VAL A 105 -6.56 -6.88 -15.56
N ARG A 106 -7.70 -7.56 -15.56
CA ARG A 106 -8.22 -8.33 -16.70
C ARG A 106 -9.57 -7.76 -17.06
N ARG A 107 -9.61 -7.01 -18.15
CA ARG A 107 -10.83 -6.37 -18.62
C ARG A 107 -11.76 -7.39 -19.29
N ASP A 108 -13.05 -7.15 -19.20
CA ASP A 108 -14.06 -7.90 -19.95
C ASP A 108 -14.14 -7.45 -21.42
N GLU A 109 -15.13 -7.97 -22.14
CA GLU A 109 -15.34 -7.72 -23.58
C GLU A 109 -15.60 -6.23 -23.90
N ASN A 110 -16.08 -5.44 -22.93
CA ASN A 110 -16.36 -4.01 -23.09
C ASN A 110 -15.23 -3.12 -22.52
N GLY A 111 -14.12 -3.72 -22.07
CA GLY A 111 -13.03 -2.96 -21.46
C GLY A 111 -13.24 -2.62 -19.99
N MET A 112 -14.28 -3.15 -19.34
CA MET A 112 -14.59 -2.90 -17.94
C MET A 112 -13.79 -3.83 -17.03
N PHE A 113 -13.64 -3.43 -15.77
CA PHE A 113 -12.93 -4.22 -14.77
C PHE A 113 -13.48 -3.92 -13.37
N GLN A 114 -13.63 -4.94 -12.54
CA GLN A 114 -13.87 -4.75 -11.11
C GLN A 114 -12.91 -5.64 -10.34
N HIS A 115 -12.27 -5.08 -9.31
CA HIS A 115 -11.43 -5.88 -8.44
C HIS A 115 -12.28 -7.00 -7.79
N PRO A 116 -11.83 -8.27 -7.78
CA PRO A 116 -12.64 -9.40 -7.31
C PRO A 116 -13.05 -9.33 -5.83
N ASP A 117 -12.22 -8.72 -5.00
CA ASP A 117 -12.53 -8.49 -3.57
C ASP A 117 -13.29 -7.18 -3.30
N MET A 118 -13.63 -6.38 -4.33
CA MET A 118 -14.49 -5.20 -4.16
C MET A 118 -15.94 -5.65 -4.07
N PRO A 119 -16.71 -5.29 -3.02
CA PRO A 119 -18.13 -5.60 -2.93
C PRO A 119 -18.93 -5.03 -4.10
N ASP A 120 -19.96 -5.75 -4.51
CA ASP A 120 -20.95 -5.23 -5.45
C ASP A 120 -21.83 -4.19 -4.72
N PHE A 121 -21.74 -2.93 -5.17
CA PHE A 121 -22.56 -1.84 -4.68
C PHE A 121 -23.70 -1.58 -5.65
N GLU A 122 -24.94 -1.50 -5.15
CA GLU A 122 -26.11 -1.20 -5.97
C GLU A 122 -26.29 0.31 -6.19
N GLU A 123 -27.18 0.69 -7.11
CA GLU A 123 -27.58 2.09 -7.28
C GLU A 123 -28.13 2.65 -5.96
N GLY A 124 -27.54 3.73 -5.46
CA GLY A 124 -27.87 4.31 -4.15
C GLY A 124 -26.96 3.90 -2.99
N ASP A 125 -26.03 2.95 -3.18
CA ASP A 125 -25.08 2.50 -2.15
C ASP A 125 -23.84 3.40 -2.00
N GLY A 126 -23.88 4.63 -2.51
CA GLY A 126 -22.75 5.57 -2.50
C GLY A 126 -22.13 5.77 -1.12
N ASP A 127 -22.93 5.80 -0.05
CA ASP A 127 -22.42 5.94 1.32
C ASP A 127 -21.80 4.65 1.86
N LYS A 128 -22.32 3.48 1.48
CA LYS A 128 -21.70 2.18 1.83
C LYS A 128 -20.36 2.01 1.11
N CYS A 129 -20.29 2.43 -0.16
CA CYS A 129 -19.06 2.40 -0.93
C CYS A 129 -17.98 3.29 -0.30
N LYS A 130 -18.33 4.54 0.08
CA LYS A 130 -17.43 5.44 0.79
C LYS A 130 -16.97 4.87 2.14
N ALA A 131 -17.88 4.28 2.91
CA ALA A 131 -17.55 3.66 4.20
C ALA A 131 -16.58 2.50 4.03
N TRP A 132 -16.83 1.62 3.06
CA TRP A 132 -15.94 0.51 2.75
C TRP A 132 -14.56 0.98 2.27
N ILE A 133 -14.48 2.00 1.40
CA ILE A 133 -13.21 2.63 0.98
C ILE A 133 -12.42 3.12 2.21
N ALA A 134 -13.10 3.76 3.17
CA ALA A 134 -12.49 4.25 4.39
C ALA A 134 -12.05 3.11 5.34
N GLU A 135 -12.85 2.04 5.48
CA GLU A 135 -12.50 0.84 6.24
C GLU A 135 -11.30 0.10 5.65
N GLN A 136 -11.18 0.12 4.32
CA GLN A 136 -9.98 -0.34 3.63
C GLN A 136 -8.80 0.64 3.87
N GLY A 137 -9.04 1.90 4.21
CA GLY A 137 -7.98 2.91 4.31
C GLY A 137 -7.43 3.27 2.93
N LEU A 138 -8.32 3.48 1.96
CA LEU A 138 -7.99 3.85 0.59
C LEU A 138 -8.30 5.32 0.32
N ALA A 139 -7.38 5.99 -0.36
CA ALA A 139 -7.66 7.16 -1.17
C ALA A 139 -8.00 6.69 -2.59
N VAL A 140 -9.09 7.23 -3.16
CA VAL A 140 -9.53 6.91 -4.52
C VAL A 140 -9.45 8.17 -5.39
N ALA A 141 -8.83 8.04 -6.55
CA ALA A 141 -8.80 9.03 -7.61
C ALA A 141 -9.58 8.51 -8.81
N MET A 142 -10.41 9.36 -9.39
CA MET A 142 -11.23 9.04 -10.56
C MET A 142 -10.61 9.68 -11.80
N VAL A 143 -10.49 8.90 -12.86
CA VAL A 143 -10.12 9.38 -14.20
C VAL A 143 -11.26 9.04 -15.13
N SER A 144 -11.84 10.04 -15.79
CA SER A 144 -12.94 9.85 -16.74
C SER A 144 -12.41 9.78 -18.17
N LEU A 145 -12.97 8.87 -18.98
CA LEU A 145 -12.72 8.79 -20.42
C LEU A 145 -13.12 10.09 -21.13
N GLU A 146 -14.10 10.83 -20.59
CA GLU A 146 -14.52 12.15 -21.09
C GLU A 146 -13.34 13.13 -21.23
N TYR A 147 -12.36 13.04 -20.34
CA TYR A 147 -11.18 13.91 -20.31
C TYR A 147 -9.91 13.25 -20.88
N ALA A 148 -10.04 12.10 -21.55
CA ALA A 148 -8.95 11.47 -22.27
C ALA A 148 -8.57 12.28 -23.53
N ASP A 149 -7.60 11.77 -24.30
CA ASP A 149 -7.29 12.31 -25.62
C ASP A 149 -8.56 12.42 -26.47
N GLU A 150 -8.68 13.54 -27.20
CA GLU A 150 -9.88 13.88 -27.98
C GLU A 150 -10.28 12.76 -28.96
N ALA A 151 -9.32 12.04 -29.55
CA ALA A 151 -9.62 10.95 -30.46
C ALA A 151 -10.22 9.74 -29.73
N ILE A 152 -9.83 9.48 -28.48
CA ILE A 152 -10.36 8.40 -27.64
C ILE A 152 -11.77 8.75 -27.17
N ALA A 153 -11.95 9.97 -26.66
CA ALA A 153 -13.25 10.46 -26.20
C ALA A 153 -14.27 10.48 -27.35
N ASN A 154 -13.93 11.12 -28.48
CA ASN A 154 -14.83 11.18 -29.64
C ASN A 154 -15.18 9.79 -30.17
N ARG A 155 -14.21 8.86 -30.19
CA ARG A 155 -14.50 7.47 -30.58
C ARG A 155 -15.58 6.85 -29.71
N TYR A 156 -15.54 7.03 -28.39
CA TYR A 156 -16.54 6.46 -27.49
C TYR A 156 -17.91 7.13 -27.69
N PHE A 157 -17.97 8.45 -27.57
CA PHE A 157 -19.25 9.18 -27.56
C PHE A 157 -19.95 9.24 -28.93
N GLU A 158 -19.20 9.14 -30.05
CA GLU A 158 -19.81 9.15 -31.38
C GLU A 158 -20.16 7.75 -31.90
N SER A 159 -19.46 6.70 -31.45
CA SER A 159 -19.66 5.34 -31.98
C SER A 159 -20.94 4.65 -31.51
N HIS A 160 -21.51 5.09 -30.38
CA HIS A 160 -22.60 4.39 -29.69
C HIS A 160 -22.25 2.94 -29.31
N ASP A 161 -20.96 2.65 -29.17
CA ASP A 161 -20.40 1.36 -28.78
C ASP A 161 -19.98 1.42 -27.29
N PRO A 162 -20.43 0.49 -26.43
CA PRO A 162 -19.99 0.45 -25.03
C PRO A 162 -18.55 -0.04 -24.84
N ASP A 163 -17.86 -0.48 -25.90
CA ASP A 163 -16.45 -0.89 -25.82
C ASP A 163 -15.55 0.30 -25.47
N CYS A 164 -14.86 0.22 -24.33
CA CYS A 164 -13.79 1.12 -23.92
C CYS A 164 -12.43 0.41 -23.76
N SER A 165 -12.28 -0.81 -24.31
CA SER A 165 -11.06 -1.64 -24.17
C SER A 165 -9.82 -0.99 -24.78
N TYR A 166 -9.99 -0.07 -25.72
CA TYR A 166 -8.92 0.70 -26.36
C TYR A 166 -8.42 1.89 -25.50
N TRP A 167 -9.10 2.23 -24.41
CA TRP A 167 -8.70 3.31 -23.51
C TRP A 167 -7.77 2.80 -22.41
N GLU A 168 -6.60 3.41 -22.28
CA GLU A 168 -5.66 3.21 -21.17
C GLU A 168 -5.75 4.42 -20.22
N PRO A 169 -6.45 4.32 -19.08
CA PRO A 169 -6.58 5.43 -18.13
C PRO A 169 -5.22 5.83 -17.56
N ASP A 170 -4.94 7.13 -17.54
CA ASP A 170 -3.72 7.65 -16.92
C ASP A 170 -3.68 7.34 -15.43
N ARG A 171 -2.53 6.83 -14.97
CA ARG A 171 -2.31 6.56 -13.55
C ARG A 171 -1.95 7.87 -12.83
N PRO A 172 -2.59 8.21 -11.69
CA PRO A 172 -2.26 9.41 -10.93
C PRO A 172 -0.82 9.41 -10.42
N ASP A 173 -0.30 10.61 -10.12
CA ASP A 173 1.05 10.79 -9.57
C ASP A 173 1.22 10.13 -8.19
N GLY A 174 2.40 9.55 -7.97
CA GLY A 174 2.80 8.89 -6.73
C GLY A 174 2.86 7.37 -6.81
N GLU A 175 3.41 6.74 -5.77
CA GLU A 175 3.56 5.28 -5.69
C GLU A 175 2.31 4.60 -5.14
N GLY A 176 2.14 3.31 -5.41
CA GLY A 176 1.13 2.47 -4.76
C GLY A 176 -0.29 2.59 -5.32
N TRP A 177 -0.50 3.33 -6.41
CA TRP A 177 -1.78 3.31 -7.15
C TRP A 177 -1.99 1.96 -7.84
N PHE A 178 -3.17 1.38 -7.66
CA PHE A 178 -3.66 0.21 -8.39
C PHE A 178 -5.08 0.47 -8.90
N CYS A 179 -5.45 -0.18 -10.00
CA CYS A 179 -6.80 -0.05 -10.55
C CYS A 179 -7.78 -0.83 -9.67
N LEU A 180 -8.79 -0.14 -9.16
CA LEU A 180 -9.84 -0.71 -8.32
C LEU A 180 -11.05 -1.14 -9.17
N ALA A 181 -11.46 -0.27 -10.10
CA ALA A 181 -12.53 -0.56 -11.04
C ALA A 181 -12.43 0.31 -12.30
N ILE A 182 -12.95 -0.18 -13.41
CA ILE A 182 -13.29 0.53 -14.63
C ILE A 182 -14.75 0.19 -14.91
N HIS A 183 -15.63 1.17 -14.83
CA HIS A 183 -17.07 0.98 -14.99
C HIS A 183 -17.68 2.18 -15.70
N ASP A 184 -18.83 1.95 -16.33
CA ASP A 184 -19.60 3.00 -16.98
C ASP A 184 -20.40 3.81 -15.96
N THR A 185 -20.58 5.09 -16.26
CA THR A 185 -21.41 6.03 -15.49
C THR A 185 -22.31 6.81 -16.46
N ASP A 186 -23.20 7.65 -15.95
CA ASP A 186 -24.05 8.49 -16.81
C ASP A 186 -23.24 9.42 -17.75
N ASP A 187 -22.02 9.79 -17.34
CA ASP A 187 -21.11 10.64 -18.12
C ASP A 187 -20.06 9.82 -18.90
N GLY A 188 -20.23 8.50 -18.96
CA GLY A 188 -19.34 7.54 -19.63
C GLY A 188 -18.37 6.80 -18.71
N PRO A 189 -17.38 6.07 -19.26
CA PRO A 189 -16.49 5.21 -18.49
C PRO A 189 -15.54 5.97 -17.59
N VAL A 190 -15.43 5.51 -16.35
CA VAL A 190 -14.47 6.01 -15.36
C VAL A 190 -13.58 4.89 -14.85
N CYS A 191 -12.32 5.23 -14.58
CA CYS A 191 -11.36 4.39 -13.90
C CYS A 191 -11.15 4.91 -12.49
N TRP A 192 -11.39 4.06 -11.50
CA TRP A 192 -11.05 4.31 -10.11
C TRP A 192 -9.66 3.74 -9.84
N TRP A 193 -8.71 4.65 -9.64
CA TRP A 193 -7.41 4.32 -9.07
C TRP A 193 -7.51 4.41 -7.55
N ALA A 194 -7.01 3.38 -6.86
CA ALA A 194 -6.95 3.37 -5.41
C ALA A 194 -5.50 3.29 -4.93
N ARG A 195 -5.21 3.97 -3.82
CA ARG A 195 -3.94 3.90 -3.09
C ARG A 195 -4.23 3.86 -1.61
N ARG A 196 -3.40 3.14 -0.84
CA ARG A 196 -3.49 3.19 0.63
C ARG A 196 -3.20 4.59 1.16
N GLU A 197 -4.05 5.06 2.07
CA GLU A 197 -3.70 6.15 2.96
C GLU A 197 -2.72 5.59 4.00
N VAL A 198 -1.46 6.02 3.87
CA VAL A 198 -0.45 5.70 4.87
C VAL A 198 -0.67 6.64 6.04
N THR A 199 -1.44 6.21 7.04
CA THR A 199 -1.43 6.88 8.33
C THR A 199 -0.12 6.50 9.04
N PRO A 200 0.75 7.47 9.39
CA PRO A 200 1.98 7.22 10.13
C PRO A 200 1.76 6.65 11.53
#